data_AF-A0A2E4J7Q1-F1
#
_entry.id   AF-A0A2E4J7Q1-F1
#
_cell.length_a   1.000
_cell.length_b   1.000
_cell.length_c   1.000
_cell.angle_alpha   90.00
_cell.angle_beta   90.00
_cell.angle_gamma   90.00
#
_symmetry.space_group_name_H-M   'P 1'
#
loop_
_entity.id
_entity.type
_entity.pdbx_description
1 polymer ?
#
loop_
_entity_poly.entity_id
_entity_poly.type
_entity_poly.pdbx_seq_one_letter_code
_entity_poly.pdbx_strand_id
1 'polypeptide(L)'
;MHTNKELDKWISLVSVQDIDSVVDLYEEEGLLLGTFSDEIRMGKEKIREYFKYFLAQKPKASVVDSVTHMIGDDILVANGFYDFEVLDDIQDTKIVHARFTFVFKLKADSFTILSHHSSVMP
;
A
#
# COMPACT_ATOMS: atom_id res chain seq x y z
N MET A 1 -2.06 7.01 -19.84
CA MET A 1 -1.95 6.55 -18.45
C MET A 1 -0.48 6.70 -18.07
N HIS A 2 -0.15 7.64 -17.19
CA HIS A 2 1.21 7.71 -16.63
C HIS A 2 1.30 6.59 -15.58
N THR A 3 1.97 5.49 -15.91
CA THR A 3 2.17 4.38 -15.00
C THR A 3 3.08 4.83 -13.86
N ASN A 4 2.59 4.76 -12.62
CA ASN A 4 3.38 5.09 -11.44
C ASN A 4 4.17 3.85 -11.01
N LYS A 5 5.43 3.78 -11.45
CA LYS A 5 6.34 2.66 -11.18
C LYS A 5 6.38 2.25 -9.70
N GLU A 6 6.31 3.20 -8.77
CA GLU A 6 6.40 2.92 -7.33
C GLU A 6 5.12 2.29 -6.77
N LEU A 7 3.96 2.77 -7.25
CA LEU A 7 2.67 2.15 -6.94
C LEU A 7 2.58 0.75 -7.55
N ASP A 8 2.98 0.59 -8.81
CA ASP A 8 2.97 -0.71 -9.50
C ASP A 8 3.86 -1.74 -8.80
N LYS A 9 5.04 -1.30 -8.33
CA LYS A 9 5.95 -2.14 -7.53
C LYS A 9 5.28 -2.62 -6.24
N TRP A 10 4.61 -1.72 -5.52
CA TRP A 10 3.87 -2.08 -4.31
C TRP A 10 2.75 -3.10 -4.60
N ILE A 11 1.94 -2.86 -5.62
CA ILE A 11 0.84 -3.75 -6.05
C ILE A 11 1.37 -5.15 -6.39
N SER A 12 2.46 -5.22 -7.14
CA SER A 12 3.11 -6.48 -7.51
C SER A 12 3.56 -7.28 -6.28
N LEU A 13 4.27 -6.63 -5.35
CA LEU A 13 4.79 -7.29 -4.15
C LEU A 13 3.69 -7.78 -3.20
N VAL A 14 2.62 -7.01 -3.05
CA VAL A 14 1.42 -7.42 -2.29
C VAL A 14 0.77 -8.66 -2.93
N SER A 15 0.65 -8.67 -4.26
CA SER A 15 -0.01 -9.75 -4.99
C SER A 15 0.76 -11.08 -4.95
N VAL A 16 2.10 -11.03 -4.82
CA VAL A 16 2.94 -12.23 -4.63
C VAL A 16 3.14 -12.60 -3.15
N GLN A 17 2.53 -11.86 -2.22
CA GLN A 17 2.54 -12.11 -0.78
C GLN A 17 3.94 -12.07 -0.14
N ASP A 18 4.84 -11.25 -0.67
CA ASP A 18 6.19 -11.08 -0.12
C ASP A 18 6.21 -10.00 0.97
N ILE A 19 5.98 -10.42 2.23
CA ILE A 19 5.91 -9.50 3.38
C ILE A 19 7.18 -8.67 3.51
N ASP A 20 8.36 -9.29 3.42
CA ASP A 20 9.61 -8.58 3.69
C ASP A 20 9.91 -7.57 2.58
N SER A 21 9.72 -7.95 1.31
CA SER A 21 9.87 -7.00 0.20
C SER A 21 8.87 -5.86 0.25
N VAL A 22 7.61 -6.11 0.66
CA VAL A 22 6.61 -5.04 0.84
C VAL A 22 7.01 -4.10 1.97
N VAL A 23 7.44 -4.63 3.12
CA VAL A 23 7.88 -3.83 4.28
C VAL A 23 9.12 -3.01 3.94
N ASP A 24 10.01 -3.53 3.10
CA ASP A 24 11.21 -2.83 2.66
C ASP A 24 10.95 -1.66 1.72
N LEU A 25 9.73 -1.53 1.18
CA LEU A 25 9.32 -0.31 0.47
C LEU A 25 9.14 0.88 1.42
N TYR A 26 8.92 0.67 2.72
CA TYR A 26 8.66 1.73 3.68
C TYR A 26 9.95 2.30 4.30
N GLU A 27 9.93 3.59 4.61
CA GLU A 27 10.95 4.22 5.45
C GLU A 27 11.00 3.55 6.84
N GLU A 28 12.14 3.68 7.53
CA GLU A 28 12.35 3.09 8.86
C GLU A 28 11.30 3.59 9.87
N GLU A 29 10.95 4.87 9.80
CA GLU A 29 9.90 5.53 10.59
C GLU A 29 8.64 5.81 9.75
N GLY A 30 8.44 5.07 8.66
CA GLY A 30 7.25 5.21 7.81
C GLY A 30 5.96 4.91 8.58
N LEU A 31 4.84 5.45 8.09
CA LEU A 31 3.52 5.24 8.71
C LEU A 31 2.53 4.56 7.75
N LEU A 32 1.68 3.72 8.33
CA LEU A 32 0.57 3.06 7.64
C LEU A 32 -0.73 3.18 8.46
N LEU A 33 -1.75 3.75 7.82
CA LEU A 33 -3.17 3.66 8.21
C LEU A 33 -3.82 2.65 7.27
N GLY A 34 -3.95 1.41 7.74
CA GLY A 34 -4.41 0.29 6.91
C GLY A 34 -5.93 0.15 6.84
N THR A 35 -6.43 -0.42 5.74
CA THR A 35 -7.87 -0.58 5.44
C THR A 35 -8.63 -1.37 6.52
N PHE A 36 -7.97 -2.31 7.18
CA PHE A 36 -8.56 -3.28 8.12
C PHE A 36 -8.00 -3.16 9.54
N SER A 37 -7.53 -1.97 9.94
CA SER A 37 -6.92 -1.72 11.26
C SER A 37 -7.33 -0.33 11.76
N ASP A 38 -7.68 -0.23 13.04
CA ASP A 38 -7.90 1.04 13.75
C ASP A 38 -6.60 1.59 14.39
N GLU A 39 -5.53 0.80 14.40
CA GLU A 39 -4.20 1.18 14.86
C GLU A 39 -3.36 1.86 13.75
N ILE A 40 -2.71 2.99 14.10
CA ILE A 40 -1.65 3.60 13.29
C ILE A 40 -0.39 2.74 13.41
N ARG A 41 0.10 2.20 12.29
CA ARG A 41 1.32 1.39 12.24
C ARG A 41 2.51 2.29 11.93
N MET A 42 3.34 2.58 12.93
CA MET A 42 4.54 3.37 12.77
C MET A 42 5.79 2.49 12.83
N GLY A 43 6.65 2.65 11.84
CA GLY A 43 7.90 1.90 11.67
C GLY A 43 7.72 0.49 11.12
N LYS A 44 8.83 -0.07 10.61
CA LYS A 44 8.83 -1.36 9.88
C LYS A 44 8.28 -2.54 10.69
N GLU A 45 8.45 -2.56 12.00
CA GLU A 45 7.93 -3.63 12.87
C GLU A 45 6.40 -3.67 12.85
N LYS A 46 5.74 -2.54 13.12
CA LYS A 46 4.28 -2.42 13.12
C LYS A 46 3.67 -2.57 11.73
N ILE A 47 4.37 -2.08 10.71
CA ILE A 47 3.95 -2.28 9.32
C ILE A 47 4.01 -3.77 8.96
N ARG A 48 5.04 -4.49 9.39
CA ARG A 48 5.15 -5.95 9.19
C ARG A 48 4.02 -6.71 9.88
N GLU A 49 3.66 -6.34 11.11
CA GLU A 49 2.51 -6.94 11.83
C GLU A 49 1.22 -6.81 11.01
N TYR A 50 0.96 -5.62 10.45
CA TYR A 50 -0.19 -5.40 9.57
C TYR A 50 -0.16 -6.29 8.32
N PHE A 51 0.98 -6.34 7.61
CA PHE A 51 1.07 -7.15 6.40
C PHE A 51 0.98 -8.66 6.66
N LYS A 52 1.41 -9.16 7.83
CA LYS A 52 1.16 -10.55 8.22
C LYS A 52 -0.34 -10.86 8.31
N TYR A 53 -1.12 -9.96 8.91
CA TYR A 53 -2.57 -10.10 8.99
C TYR A 53 -3.25 -9.95 7.63
N PHE A 54 -2.87 -8.91 6.88
CA PHE A 54 -3.48 -8.59 5.60
C PHE A 54 -3.19 -9.64 4.52
N LEU A 55 -1.94 -10.08 4.37
CA LEU A 55 -1.55 -11.04 3.35
C LEU A 55 -2.03 -12.47 3.65
N ALA A 56 -2.38 -12.80 4.90
CA ALA A 56 -3.03 -14.06 5.24
C ALA A 56 -4.39 -14.25 4.51
N GLN A 57 -5.05 -13.15 4.11
CA GLN A 57 -6.29 -13.16 3.32
C GLN A 57 -6.05 -13.36 1.81
N LYS A 58 -4.78 -13.56 1.39
CA LYS A 58 -4.33 -13.71 -0.01
C LYS A 58 -4.88 -12.62 -0.94
N PRO A 59 -4.72 -11.33 -0.58
CA PRO A 59 -5.25 -10.24 -1.37
C PRO A 59 -4.62 -10.22 -2.75
N LYS A 60 -5.42 -9.98 -3.79
CA LYS A 60 -4.93 -9.45 -5.07
C LYS A 60 -5.35 -8.00 -5.19
N ALA A 61 -4.38 -7.13 -5.43
CA ALA A 61 -4.62 -5.70 -5.55
C ALA A 61 -4.63 -5.29 -7.02
N SER A 62 -5.56 -4.41 -7.41
CA SER A 62 -5.60 -3.81 -8.75
C SER A 62 -5.90 -2.33 -8.67
N VAL A 63 -5.10 -1.50 -9.35
CA VAL A 63 -5.36 -0.06 -9.42
C VAL A 63 -6.54 0.19 -10.35
N VAL A 64 -7.55 0.91 -9.85
CA VAL A 64 -8.73 1.31 -10.63
C VAL A 64 -8.47 2.64 -11.31
N ASP A 65 -8.01 3.63 -10.55
CA ASP A 65 -7.58 4.93 -11.06
C ASP A 65 -6.54 5.54 -10.11
N SER A 66 -5.64 6.36 -10.65
CA SER A 66 -4.64 7.05 -9.85
C SER A 66 -4.18 8.37 -10.47
N VAL A 67 -3.92 9.33 -9.59
CA VAL A 67 -3.33 10.63 -9.93
C VAL A 67 -2.05 10.79 -9.12
N THR A 68 -0.98 11.20 -9.81
CA THR A 68 0.30 11.48 -9.20
C THR A 68 0.67 12.95 -9.31
N HIS A 69 1.38 13.47 -8.31
CA HIS A 69 2.01 14.78 -8.37
C HIS A 69 3.32 14.78 -7.58
N MET A 70 4.27 15.58 -8.05
CA MET A 70 5.51 15.85 -7.34
C MET A 70 5.32 17.08 -6.44
N ILE A 71 5.91 17.03 -5.25
CA ILE A 71 6.06 18.17 -4.34
C ILE A 71 7.57 18.41 -4.19
N GLY A 72 8.05 19.52 -4.74
CA GLY A 72 9.50 19.73 -4.90
C GLY A 72 10.12 18.65 -5.79
N ASP A 73 11.37 18.30 -5.50
CA ASP A 73 12.16 17.35 -6.29
C ASP A 73 12.25 15.95 -5.66
N ASP A 74 11.77 15.79 -4.42
CA ASP A 74 12.02 14.61 -3.60
C ASP A 74 10.76 13.92 -3.04
N ILE A 75 9.57 14.50 -3.22
CA ILE A 75 8.32 13.89 -2.76
C ILE A 75 7.40 13.60 -3.95
N LEU A 76 7.00 12.33 -4.07
CA LEU A 76 5.98 11.87 -5.01
C LEU A 76 4.73 11.49 -4.21
N VAL A 77 3.58 12.06 -4.56
CA VAL A 77 2.30 11.69 -3.95
C VAL A 77 1.43 10.99 -4.98
N ALA A 78 0.90 9.82 -4.63
CA ALA A 78 -0.05 9.08 -5.43
C ALA A 78 -1.37 8.94 -4.68
N ASN A 79 -2.47 9.36 -5.30
CA ASN A 79 -3.82 9.22 -4.74
C ASN A 79 -4.68 8.46 -5.72
N GLY A 80 -5.65 7.71 -5.24
CA GLY A 80 -6.55 7.01 -6.13
C GLY A 80 -7.38 5.95 -5.46
N PHE A 81 -7.76 4.98 -6.29
CA PHE A 81 -8.61 3.87 -5.92
C PHE A 81 -7.96 2.56 -6.38
N TYR A 82 -8.09 1.55 -5.53
CA TYR A 82 -7.74 0.18 -5.87
C TYR A 82 -8.80 -0.77 -5.34
N ASP A 83 -8.86 -1.95 -5.95
CA ASP A 83 -9.68 -3.04 -5.49
C ASP A 83 -8.79 -4.11 -4.86
N PHE A 84 -9.26 -4.68 -3.77
CA PHE A 84 -8.69 -5.88 -3.18
C PHE A 84 -9.65 -7.05 -3.34
N GLU A 85 -9.23 -8.06 -4.10
CA GLU A 85 -9.84 -9.38 -4.08
C GLU A 85 -9.28 -10.14 -2.88
N VAL A 86 -10.08 -10.34 -1.83
CA VAL A 86 -9.70 -11.05 -0.59
C VAL A 86 -10.58 -12.28 -0.38
N LEU A 87 -10.04 -13.29 0.29
CA LEU A 87 -10.83 -14.42 0.78
C LEU A 87 -11.46 -14.07 2.12
N ASP A 88 -12.75 -14.34 2.27
CA ASP A 88 -13.44 -14.24 3.55
C ASP A 88 -13.27 -15.52 4.42
N ASP A 89 -13.91 -15.53 5.58
CA ASP A 89 -13.80 -16.62 6.56
C ASP A 89 -14.33 -17.97 6.03
N ILE A 90 -15.19 -17.97 5.02
CA ILE A 90 -15.74 -19.18 4.38
C ILE A 90 -15.01 -19.54 3.07
N GLN A 91 -13.88 -18.88 2.78
CA GLN A 91 -13.08 -19.03 1.56
C GLN A 91 -13.77 -18.55 0.28
N ASP A 92 -14.79 -17.69 0.39
CA ASP A 92 -15.39 -17.02 -0.77
C ASP A 92 -14.62 -15.74 -1.12
N THR A 93 -14.57 -15.46 -2.42
CA THR A 93 -13.92 -14.26 -2.94
C THR A 93 -14.81 -13.03 -2.75
N LYS A 94 -14.28 -12.01 -2.07
CA LYS A 94 -14.91 -10.70 -1.91
C LYS A 94 -14.03 -9.61 -2.51
N ILE A 95 -14.66 -8.64 -3.19
CA ILE A 95 -13.98 -7.42 -3.65
C ILE A 95 -14.19 -6.32 -2.61
N VAL A 96 -13.11 -5.72 -2.15
CA VAL A 96 -13.11 -4.55 -1.28
C VAL A 96 -12.61 -3.35 -2.09
N HIS A 97 -13.51 -2.41 -2.36
CA HIS A 97 -13.18 -1.13 -2.98
C HIS A 97 -12.57 -0.19 -1.95
N ALA A 98 -11.40 0.37 -2.25
CA ALA A 98 -10.70 1.22 -1.30
C ALA A 98 -10.06 2.43 -1.98
N ARG A 99 -9.95 3.50 -1.20
CA ARG A 99 -9.16 4.69 -1.50
C ARG A 99 -7.75 4.50 -0.97
N PHE A 100 -6.80 5.17 -1.60
CA PHE A 100 -5.44 5.26 -1.09
C PHE A 100 -4.83 6.66 -1.27
N THR A 101 -3.88 6.95 -0.39
CA THR A 101 -2.85 7.96 -0.55
C THR A 101 -1.50 7.35 -0.18
N PHE A 102 -0.55 7.38 -1.11
CA PHE A 102 0.86 7.12 -0.86
C PHE A 102 1.63 8.44 -0.94
N VAL A 103 2.49 8.67 0.04
CA VAL A 103 3.53 9.70 0.01
C VAL A 103 4.86 8.96 -0.04
N PHE A 104 5.55 9.10 -1.16
CA PHE A 104 6.88 8.56 -1.36
C PHE A 104 7.92 9.66 -1.17
N LYS A 105 9.05 9.31 -0.56
CA LYS A 105 10.22 10.17 -0.41
C LYS A 105 11.40 9.58 -1.16
N LEU A 106 12.07 10.40 -1.97
CA LEU A 106 13.30 10.05 -2.64
C LEU A 106 14.44 9.99 -1.62
N LYS A 107 15.12 8.84 -1.55
CA LYS A 107 16.29 8.64 -0.70
C LYS A 107 17.38 7.97 -1.51
N ALA A 108 18.52 8.66 -1.61
CA ALA A 108 19.56 8.36 -2.60
C ALA A 108 18.94 8.32 -4.01
N ASP A 109 18.75 7.13 -4.57
CA ASP A 109 18.29 6.93 -5.96
C ASP A 109 16.95 6.16 -6.06
N SER A 110 16.23 6.01 -4.95
CA SER A 110 14.95 5.29 -4.94
C SER A 110 13.90 5.95 -4.06
N PHE A 111 12.64 5.88 -4.50
CA PHE A 111 11.50 6.27 -3.69
C PHE A 111 11.15 5.19 -2.67
N THR A 112 10.87 5.63 -1.45
CA THR A 112 10.37 4.78 -0.36
C THR A 112 9.10 5.40 0.20
N ILE A 113 8.23 4.59 0.79
CA ILE A 113 6.95 5.00 1.33
C ILE A 113 7.18 5.66 2.70
N LEU A 114 6.98 6.97 2.75
CA LEU A 114 6.97 7.74 3.98
C LEU A 114 5.63 7.61 4.71
N SER A 115 4.52 7.68 3.94
CA SER A 115 3.18 7.55 4.49
C SER A 115 2.25 6.83 3.53
N HIS A 116 1.46 5.91 4.06
CA HIS A 116 0.40 5.23 3.32
C HIS A 116 -0.89 5.28 4.13
N HIS A 117 -1.94 5.83 3.53
CA HIS A 117 -3.30 5.73 4.06
C HIS A 117 -4.15 4.95 3.06
N SER A 118 -4.81 3.91 3.54
CA SER A 118 -5.88 3.25 2.82
C SER A 118 -7.15 3.12 3.67
N SER A 119 -8.29 3.39 3.04
CA SER A 119 -9.61 3.27 3.66
C SER A 119 -10.58 2.60 2.70
N VAL A 120 -11.53 1.84 3.23
CA VAL A 120 -12.68 1.38 2.43
C VAL A 120 -13.40 2.58 1.79
N MET A 121 -14.04 2.36 0.65
CA MET A 121 -15.02 3.32 0.15
C MET A 121 -16.12 3.54 1.20
N PRO A 122 -16.55 4.80 1.43
CA PRO A 122 -17.60 5.12 2.38
C PRO A 122 -18.97 4.58 1.96
#